data_AF-A0A7X7LPF0-F1
#
_entry.id   AF-A0A7X7LPF0-F1
#
_cell.length_a   1.000
_cell.length_b   1.000
_cell.length_c   1.000
_cell.angle_alpha   90.00
_cell.angle_beta   90.00
_cell.angle_gamma   90.00
#
_symmetry.space_group_name_H-M   'P 1'
#
loop_
_entity.id
_entity.type
_entity.pdbx_description
1 polymer ?
#
loop_
_entity_poly.entity_id
_entity_poly.type
_entity_poly.pdbx_seq_one_letter_code
_entity_poly.pdbx_strand_id
1 'polypeptide(L)'
;MNLEIKLKAGFFKTQDYYLTLEAERIILNPRDDAARERLVIEEKELKSFSIIARNYDTGELEIITDNNIYTGSFSSCTDWEELFRGFAQEFGDKFIFRHGNG
;
A
#
# COMPACT_ATOMS: atom_id res chain seq x y z
N MET A 1 -10.59 -4.36 3.98
CA MET A 1 -9.38 -4.37 4.86
C MET A 1 -8.87 -2.94 4.98
N ASN A 2 -8.44 -2.49 6.17
CA ASN A 2 -7.87 -1.15 6.38
C ASN A 2 -6.53 -1.26 7.11
N LEU A 3 -5.49 -0.63 6.57
CA LEU A 3 -4.10 -0.81 6.99
C LEU A 3 -3.45 0.54 7.25
N GLU A 4 -2.72 0.64 8.36
CA GLU A 4 -1.94 1.84 8.67
C GLU A 4 -0.59 1.78 7.94
N ILE A 5 -0.36 2.78 7.08
CA ILE A 5 0.87 2.88 6.30
C ILE A 5 1.45 4.29 6.37
N LYS A 6 2.75 4.38 6.10
CA LYS A 6 3.47 5.64 5.88
C LYS A 6 3.87 5.75 4.43
N LEU A 7 3.35 6.76 3.72
CA LEU A 7 3.73 7.04 2.34
C LEU A 7 4.77 8.14 2.27
N LYS A 8 5.75 7.99 1.37
CA LYS A 8 6.71 9.05 1.05
C LYS A 8 5.99 10.15 0.26
N ALA A 9 6.08 11.39 0.73
CA ALA A 9 5.51 12.60 0.16
C ALA A 9 6.62 13.63 -0.10
N GLY A 10 7.42 13.41 -1.14
CA GLY A 10 8.59 14.23 -1.49
C GLY A 10 9.91 13.72 -0.88
N PHE A 11 10.96 14.55 -0.94
CA PHE A 11 12.34 14.14 -0.65
C PHE A 11 12.61 13.74 0.81
N PHE A 12 11.90 14.33 1.79
CA PHE A 12 12.21 14.12 3.21
C PHE A 12 10.99 13.86 4.11
N LYS A 13 9.78 13.85 3.55
CA LYS A 13 8.56 13.74 4.35
C LYS A 13 7.86 12.42 4.10
N THR A 14 7.54 11.71 5.17
CA THR A 14 6.55 10.65 5.16
C THR A 14 5.27 11.16 5.81
N GLN A 15 4.13 10.66 5.38
CA GLN A 15 2.85 10.96 6.00
C GLN A 15 2.07 9.67 6.24
N ASP A 16 1.32 9.64 7.34
CA ASP A 16 0.47 8.52 7.72
C ASP A 16 -0.84 8.50 6.93
N TYR A 17 -1.18 7.32 6.43
CA TYR A 17 -2.38 7.03 5.66
C TYR A 17 -3.06 5.76 6.16
N TYR A 18 -4.37 5.74 6.02
CA TYR A 18 -5.15 4.52 6.01
C TYR A 18 -5.28 4.03 4.57
N LEU A 19 -4.72 2.85 4.28
CA LEU A 19 -4.90 2.14 3.03
C LEU A 19 -6.08 1.19 3.16
N THR A 20 -7.12 1.43 2.37
CA THR A 20 -8.30 0.57 2.28
C THR A 20 -8.36 -0.09 0.91
N LEU A 21 -8.64 -1.39 0.89
CA LEU A 21 -9.02 -2.11 -0.31
C LEU A 21 -10.52 -2.24 -0.36
N GLU A 22 -11.13 -1.75 -1.43
CA GLU A 22 -12.58 -1.78 -1.62
C GLU A 22 -12.91 -1.82 -3.12
N ALA A 23 -13.71 -2.81 -3.55
CA ALA A 23 -14.26 -2.89 -4.91
C ALA A 23 -13.21 -2.65 -6.00
N GLU A 24 -12.11 -3.41 -5.96
CA GLU A 24 -10.98 -3.33 -6.91
C GLU A 24 -10.22 -1.99 -6.87
N ARG A 25 -10.42 -1.18 -5.83
CA ARG A 25 -9.72 0.11 -5.64
C ARG A 25 -8.79 0.06 -4.47
N ILE A 26 -7.73 0.86 -4.58
CA ILE A 26 -6.89 1.23 -3.45
C ILE A 26 -7.26 2.66 -3.06
N ILE A 27 -7.73 2.83 -1.82
CA ILE A 27 -8.10 4.12 -1.27
C ILE A 27 -7.06 4.48 -0.20
N LEU A 28 -6.42 5.62 -0.38
CA LEU A 28 -5.42 6.18 0.52
C LEU A 28 -6.00 7.42 1.19
N ASN A 29 -6.42 7.28 2.45
CA ASN A 29 -6.97 8.37 3.25
C ASN A 29 -5.88 8.94 4.17
N PRO A 30 -5.52 10.23 4.06
CA PRO A 30 -4.57 10.86 4.98
C PRO A 30 -5.09 10.81 6.43
N ARG A 31 -4.23 10.46 7.39
CA ARG A 31 -4.62 10.42 8.81
C ARG A 31 -4.59 11.80 9.47
N ASP A 32 -3.55 12.59 9.18
CA ASP A 32 -3.21 13.78 9.96
C ASP A 32 -3.52 15.11 9.26
N ASP A 33 -4.01 15.07 8.03
CA ASP A 33 -4.18 16.27 7.20
C ASP A 33 -5.55 16.26 6.53
N ALA A 34 -6.54 16.84 7.21
CA ALA A 34 -7.91 16.95 6.72
C ALA A 34 -8.04 17.83 5.46
N ALA A 35 -7.01 18.61 5.11
CA ALA A 35 -6.97 19.40 3.90
C ALA A 35 -6.44 18.60 2.69
N ARG A 36 -5.80 17.45 2.91
CA ARG A 36 -5.41 16.55 1.81
C ARG A 36 -6.60 15.71 1.40
N GLU A 37 -6.88 15.74 0.11
CA GLU A 37 -7.89 14.87 -0.48
C GLU A 37 -7.45 13.40 -0.39
N ARG A 38 -8.43 12.52 -0.22
CA ARG A 38 -8.20 11.08 -0.37
C ARG A 38 -7.73 10.80 -1.79
N LEU A 39 -6.77 9.89 -1.91
CA LEU A 39 -6.34 9.38 -3.20
C LEU A 39 -7.05 8.06 -3.48
N VAL A 40 -7.68 7.95 -4.63
CA VAL A 40 -8.33 6.73 -5.10
C VAL A 40 -7.58 6.25 -6.34
N ILE A 41 -7.12 5.01 -6.32
CA ILE A 41 -6.46 4.35 -7.44
C ILE A 41 -7.38 3.23 -7.89
N GLU A 42 -7.89 3.34 -9.11
CA GLU A 42 -8.73 2.31 -9.72
C GLU A 42 -7.86 1.15 -10.22
N GLU A 43 -8.41 -0.08 -10.22
CA GLU A 43 -7.77 -1.28 -10.77
C GLU A 43 -7.12 -1.04 -12.14
N LYS A 44 -7.86 -0.37 -13.03
CA LYS A 44 -7.44 -0.08 -14.40
C LYS A 44 -6.20 0.81 -14.50
N GLU A 45 -5.97 1.65 -13.48
CA GLU A 45 -4.82 2.55 -13.41
C GLU A 45 -3.63 1.88 -12.73
N LEU A 46 -3.88 0.78 -12.00
CA LEU A 46 -2.89 0.01 -11.29
C LEU A 46 -2.12 -0.88 -12.27
N LYS A 47 -0.80 -0.67 -12.35
CA LYS A 47 0.12 -1.57 -13.04
C LYS A 47 0.60 -2.69 -12.14
N SER A 48 0.94 -2.35 -10.90
CA SER A 48 1.36 -3.33 -9.91
C SER A 48 1.24 -2.81 -8.49
N PHE A 49 0.92 -3.71 -7.56
CA PHE A 49 1.03 -3.51 -6.12
C PHE A 49 2.06 -4.50 -5.57
N SER A 50 3.16 -3.99 -5.03
CA SER A 50 4.22 -4.82 -4.45
C SER A 50 4.28 -4.69 -2.94
N ILE A 51 4.45 -5.81 -2.25
CA ILE A 51 4.83 -5.85 -0.84
C ILE A 51 6.18 -6.52 -0.69
N ILE A 52 7.06 -5.88 0.04
CA ILE A 52 8.41 -6.36 0.36
C ILE A 52 8.46 -6.57 1.87
N ALA A 53 8.23 -7.81 2.32
CA ALA A 53 8.36 -8.14 3.74
C ALA A 53 9.85 -8.16 4.10
N ARG A 54 10.27 -7.33 5.07
CA ARG A 54 11.67 -7.26 5.52
C ARG A 54 11.92 -8.19 6.71
N ASN A 55 10.95 -8.33 7.59
CA ASN A 55 10.94 -9.27 8.71
C ASN A 55 9.48 -9.55 9.13
N TYR A 56 9.27 -10.21 10.27
CA TYR A 56 7.92 -10.55 10.76
C TYR A 56 7.03 -9.33 11.05
N ASP A 57 7.60 -8.18 11.40
CA ASP A 57 6.83 -7.02 11.89
C ASP A 57 6.87 -5.82 10.94
N THR A 58 7.74 -5.85 9.93
CA THR A 58 8.00 -4.72 9.04
C THR A 58 7.96 -5.13 7.57
N GLY A 59 7.30 -4.30 6.77
CA GLY A 59 7.27 -4.45 5.33
C GLY A 59 7.14 -3.10 4.64
N GLU A 60 7.66 -3.06 3.43
CA GLU A 60 7.54 -1.94 2.51
C GLU A 60 6.46 -2.25 1.48
N LEU A 61 5.88 -1.19 0.92
CA LEU A 61 4.95 -1.29 -0.18
C LEU A 61 5.30 -0.34 -1.30
N GLU A 62 4.99 -0.75 -2.52
CA GLU A 62 5.13 0.03 -3.73
C GLU A 62 3.86 -0.12 -4.58
N ILE A 63 3.27 1.00 -4.96
CA ILE A 63 2.08 1.06 -5.80
C ILE A 63 2.48 1.80 -7.08
N ILE A 64 2.45 1.10 -8.20
CA ILE A 64 2.78 1.66 -9.51
C ILE A 64 1.50 1.83 -10.28
N THR A 65 1.22 3.07 -10.68
CA THR A 65 0.10 3.40 -11.57
C THR A 65 0.61 3.82 -12.94
N ASP A 66 -0.30 4.17 -13.85
CA ASP A 66 0.07 4.74 -15.14
C ASP A 66 0.94 5.99 -15.03
N ASN A 67 0.68 6.83 -14.03
CA ASN A 67 1.24 8.18 -13.92
C ASN A 67 2.12 8.40 -12.70
N ASN A 68 2.01 7.55 -11.67
CA ASN A 68 2.65 7.79 -10.37
C ASN A 68 3.24 6.51 -9.78
N ILE A 69 4.24 6.68 -8.92
CA ILE A 69 4.78 5.62 -8.07
C ILE A 69 4.65 6.08 -6.63
N TYR A 70 3.95 5.30 -5.82
CA TYR A 70 3.81 5.53 -4.39
C TYR A 70 4.64 4.48 -3.66
N THR A 71 5.51 4.93 -2.76
CA THR A 71 6.32 4.03 -1.94
C THR A 71 6.12 4.34 -0.47
N GLY A 72 6.16 3.31 0.36
CA GLY A 72 5.88 3.44 1.77
C GLY A 72 6.23 2.21 2.58
N SER A 73 5.82 2.24 3.84
CA SER A 73 5.98 1.13 4.78
C SER A 73 4.72 0.93 5.60
N PHE A 74 4.46 -0.31 6.01
CA PHE A 74 3.42 -0.59 6.99
C PHE A 74 3.86 -0.09 8.36
N SER A 75 2.97 0.58 9.09
CA SER A 75 3.26 1.10 10.43
C SER A 75 3.29 -0.01 11.48
N SER A 76 2.48 -1.05 11.28
CA SER A 76 2.48 -2.31 12.02
C SER A 76 1.68 -3.32 11.21
N CYS A 77 2.20 -4.52 10.98
CA CYS A 77 1.44 -5.61 10.37
C CYS A 77 1.55 -6.86 11.23
N THR A 78 0.42 -7.30 11.80
CA THR A 78 0.35 -8.45 12.70
C THR A 78 -0.03 -9.75 12.00
N ASP A 79 -0.56 -9.68 10.77
CA ASP A 79 -0.94 -10.86 9.98
C ASP A 79 -0.67 -10.63 8.48
N TRP A 80 0.55 -10.98 8.07
CA TRP A 80 0.95 -10.91 6.67
C TRP A 80 0.20 -11.89 5.78
N GLU A 81 -0.22 -13.04 6.30
CA GLU A 81 -0.86 -14.08 5.50
C GLU A 81 -2.28 -13.67 5.08
N GLU A 82 -3.07 -13.16 6.03
CA GLU A 82 -4.38 -12.57 5.72
C GLU A 82 -4.25 -11.41 4.73
N LEU A 83 -3.24 -10.57 4.94
CA LEU A 83 -2.96 -9.44 4.08
C LEU A 83 -2.66 -9.90 2.65
N PHE A 84 -1.73 -10.84 2.45
CA PHE A 84 -1.39 -11.36 1.13
C PHE A 84 -2.59 -12.01 0.44
N ARG A 85 -3.38 -12.79 1.18
CA ARG A 85 -4.58 -13.41 0.64
C ARG A 85 -5.57 -12.34 0.16
N GLY A 86 -5.77 -11.28 0.94
CA GLY A 86 -6.65 -10.17 0.56
C GLY A 86 -6.18 -9.42 -0.68
N PHE A 87 -4.88 -9.10 -0.77
CA PHE A 87 -4.31 -8.41 -1.93
C PHE A 87 -4.29 -9.28 -3.20
N ALA A 88 -3.95 -10.56 -3.07
CA ALA A 88 -3.95 -11.50 -4.18
C ALA A 88 -5.37 -11.76 -4.71
N GLN A 89 -6.38 -11.76 -3.82
CA GLN A 89 -7.78 -11.89 -4.22
C GLN A 89 -8.26 -10.67 -5.01
N GLU A 90 -7.93 -9.45 -4.58
CA GLU A 90 -8.46 -8.24 -5.22
C GLU A 90 -7.68 -7.79 -6.46
N PHE A 91 -6.38 -8.06 -6.54
CA PHE A 91 -5.54 -7.56 -7.65
C PHE A 91 -4.92 -8.67 -8.49
N GLY A 92 -5.12 -9.94 -8.15
CA GLY A 92 -4.67 -11.06 -8.96
C GLY A 92 -3.20 -10.98 -9.34
N ASP A 93 -2.93 -10.95 -10.64
CA ASP A 93 -1.60 -10.91 -11.26
C ASP A 93 -0.88 -9.56 -11.10
N LYS A 94 -1.60 -8.48 -10.77
CA LYS A 94 -0.99 -7.18 -10.45
C LYS A 94 -0.38 -7.14 -9.06
N PHE A 95 -0.73 -8.09 -8.19
CA PHE A 95 -0.14 -8.21 -6.87
C PHE A 95 1.17 -9.00 -6.91
N ILE A 96 2.22 -8.41 -6.33
CA ILE A 96 3.55 -9.00 -6.27
C ILE A 96 4.00 -9.06 -4.81
N PHE A 97 4.21 -10.27 -4.31
CA PHE A 97 4.84 -10.46 -3.01
C PHE A 97 6.32 -10.79 -3.15
N ARG A 98 7.16 -10.13 -2.35
CA ARG A 98 8.60 -10.39 -2.27
C ARG A 98 9.02 -10.55 -0.83
N HIS A 99 9.83 -11.57 -0.58
CA HIS A 99 10.62 -11.64 0.64
C HIS A 99 11.86 -10.77 0.45
N GLY A 100 12.01 -9.75 1.28
CA GLY A 100 13.24 -8.97 1.33
C GLY A 100 14.37 -9.85 1.89
N ASN A 101 15.52 -9.84 1.24
CA ASN A 101 16.72 -10.40 1.86
C ASN A 101 17.07 -9.50 3.05
N GLY A 102 16.93 -10.04 4.27
CA GLY A 102 17.37 -9.40 5.51
C GLY A 102 18.88 -9.36 5.65
#